data_AF-A0A0N8KQ37-F1
#
_entry.id   AF-A0A0N8KQ37-F1
#
_cell.length_a   1.000
_cell.length_b   1.000
_cell.length_c   1.000
_cell.angle_alpha   90.00
_cell.angle_beta   90.00
_cell.angle_gamma   90.00
#
_symmetry.space_group_name_H-M   'P 1'
#
loop_
_entity.id
_entity.type
_entity.pdbx_description
1 polymer ?
#
loop_
_entity_poly.entity_id
_entity_poly.type
_entity_poly.pdbx_seq_one_letter_code
_entity_poly.pdbx_strand_id
1 'polypeptide(L)' 'FVKLLEYSKRMEVSVVTRRIGYALELLGLAEEISSKIASYRSKGYMWLDPLGPKEVLEYSKKYGLIINRTKDELTGWMEY' A
#
# COMPACT_ATOMS: atom_id res chain seq x y z
N PHE A 1 4.72 2.68 -14.10
CA PHE A 1 4.31 3.37 -12.86
C PHE A 1 3.59 4.71 -13.09
N VAL A 2 4.12 5.64 -13.89
CA VAL A 2 3.52 6.98 -14.11
C VAL A 2 2.07 6.94 -14.59
N LYS A 3 1.76 6.16 -15.64
CA LYS A 3 0.36 5.99 -16.11
C LYS A 3 -0.57 5.42 -15.04
N LEU A 4 -0.08 4.49 -14.22
CA LEU A 4 -0.87 3.82 -13.18
C LEU A 4 -1.23 4.78 -12.04
N LEU A 5 -0.33 5.72 -11.72
CA LEU A 5 -0.57 6.84 -10.80
C LEU A 5 -1.52 7.89 -11.38
N GLU A 6 -1.46 8.17 -12.69
CA GLU A 6 -2.42 9.07 -13.33
C GLU A 6 -3.84 8.48 -13.31
N TYR A 7 -3.98 7.19 -13.58
CA TYR A 7 -5.27 6.51 -13.47
C TYR A 7 -5.77 6.50 -12.02
N SER A 8 -4.91 6.22 -11.05
CA SER A 8 -5.33 6.20 -9.64
C SER A 8 -5.71 7.58 -9.11
N LYS A 9 -5.05 8.65 -9.59
CA LYS A 9 -5.44 10.05 -9.30
C LYS A 9 -6.79 10.42 -9.91
N ARG A 10 -7.05 10.02 -11.17
CA ARG A 10 -8.34 10.30 -11.83
C ARG A 10 -9.51 9.59 -11.20
N MET A 11 -9.29 8.46 -10.54
CA MET A 11 -10.38 7.66 -9.96
C MET A 11 -10.76 8.08 -8.52
N GLU A 12 -10.11 9.07 -7.90
CA GLU A 12 -10.31 9.41 -6.47
C GLU A 12 -10.18 8.20 -5.51
N VAL A 13 -9.63 7.07 -5.98
CA VAL A 13 -9.52 5.84 -5.18
C VAL A 13 -8.29 5.96 -4.29
N SER A 14 -8.48 6.70 -3.18
CA SER A 14 -7.50 6.94 -2.13
C SER A 14 -6.90 5.63 -1.61
N VAL A 15 -7.67 4.54 -1.59
CA VAL A 15 -7.26 3.25 -0.99
C VAL A 15 -6.29 2.46 -1.87
N VAL A 16 -6.52 2.41 -3.19
CA VAL A 16 -5.63 1.72 -4.13
C VAL A 16 -4.27 2.40 -4.16
N THR A 17 -4.25 3.73 -4.18
CA THR A 17 -2.99 4.49 -4.16
C THR A 17 -2.20 4.22 -2.87
N ARG A 18 -2.87 4.13 -1.71
CA ARG A 18 -2.22 3.76 -0.43
C ARG A 18 -1.60 2.37 -0.49
N ARG A 19 -2.32 1.38 -1.03
CA ARG A 19 -1.81 -0.01 -1.18
C ARG A 19 -0.61 -0.07 -2.11
N ILE A 20 -0.66 0.65 -3.23
CA ILE A 20 0.47 0.78 -4.15
C ILE A 20 1.66 1.45 -3.44
N GLY A 21 1.43 2.52 -2.69
CA GLY A 21 2.49 3.19 -1.93
C GLY A 21 3.17 2.28 -0.92
N TYR A 22 2.39 1.48 -0.19
CA TYR A 22 2.91 0.48 0.73
C TYR A 22 3.71 -0.62 0.01
N ALA A 23 3.19 -1.16 -1.10
CA ALA A 23 3.90 -2.16 -1.89
C ALA A 23 5.21 -1.61 -2.47
N LEU A 24 5.22 -0.37 -2.95
CA LEU A 24 6.42 0.30 -3.45
C LEU A 24 7.46 0.48 -2.34
N GLU A 25 7.06 0.93 -1.16
CA GLU A 25 7.94 1.03 0.01
C GLU A 25 8.51 -0.33 0.42
N LEU A 26 7.67 -1.36 0.47
CA LEU A 26 8.06 -2.72 0.83
C LEU A 26 9.06 -3.32 -0.18
N LEU A 27 8.95 -2.96 -1.45
CA LEU A 27 9.87 -3.36 -2.51
C LEU A 27 11.14 -2.49 -2.60
N GLY A 28 11.25 -1.42 -1.80
CA GLY A 28 12.34 -0.45 -1.91
C GLY A 28 12.36 0.30 -3.24
N LEU A 29 11.23 0.37 -3.95
CA LEU A 29 11.11 0.98 -5.27
C LEU A 29 10.43 2.34 -5.17
N ALA A 30 10.89 3.28 -5.99
CA ALA A 30 10.21 4.56 -6.22
C ALA A 30 9.89 5.33 -4.92
N GLU A 31 10.89 5.53 -4.06
CA GLU A 31 10.77 6.22 -2.78
C GLU A 31 10.14 7.62 -2.87
N GLU A 32 10.41 8.36 -3.96
CA GLU A 32 9.76 9.66 -4.20
C GLU A 32 8.24 9.53 -4.35
N ILE A 33 7.79 8.48 -5.04
CA ILE A 33 6.37 8.20 -5.25
C ILE A 33 5.75 7.69 -3.95
N SER A 34 6.39 6.76 -3.26
CA SER A 34 5.87 6.20 -1.99
C SER A 34 5.76 7.30 -0.92
N SER A 35 6.72 8.23 -0.86
CA SER A 35 6.71 9.39 0.03
C SER A 35 5.63 10.40 -0.33
N LYS A 36 5.43 10.65 -1.63
CA LYS A 36 4.34 11.51 -2.11
C LYS A 36 2.97 10.93 -1.83
N ILE A 37 2.83 9.60 -1.81
CA ILE A 37 1.58 8.93 -1.43
C ILE A 37 1.37 9.02 0.08
N ALA A 38 2.41 8.81 0.87
CA ALA A 38 2.36 8.89 2.34
C ALA A 38 2.00 10.27 2.87
N SER A 39 2.29 11.35 2.12
CA SER A 39 1.95 12.72 2.53
C SER A 39 0.45 13.03 2.41
N TYR A 40 -0.34 12.21 1.69
CA TYR A 40 -1.78 12.37 1.64
C TYR A 40 -2.42 11.86 2.94
N ARG A 41 -2.96 12.78 3.73
CA ARG A 41 -3.72 12.43 4.95
C ARG A 41 -4.90 11.53 4.61
N SER A 42 -4.84 10.31 5.14
CA SER A 42 -5.91 9.33 5.03
C SER A 42 -6.95 9.52 6.12
N LYS A 43 -8.24 9.55 5.77
CA LYS A 43 -9.32 9.33 6.74
C LYS A 43 -9.48 7.81 6.94
N GLY A 44 -9.16 7.33 8.14
CA GLY A 44 -9.35 5.94 8.57
C GLY A 44 -8.33 4.94 8.03
N TYR A 45 -8.36 3.74 8.63
CA TYR A 45 -7.55 2.59 8.22
C TYR A 45 -8.36 1.67 7.29
N MET A 46 -7.72 1.15 6.25
CA MET A 46 -8.30 0.19 5.31
C MET A 46 -7.46 -1.08 5.23
N TRP A 47 -8.06 -2.22 4.99
CA TRP A 47 -7.32 -3.48 4.82
C TRP A 47 -6.35 -3.42 3.63
N LEU A 48 -5.12 -3.90 3.84
CA LEU A 48 -4.11 -4.08 2.80
C LEU A 48 -4.63 -5.06 1.76
N ASP A 49 -4.96 -6.29 2.18
CA ASP A 49 -5.61 -7.29 1.37
C ASP A 49 -7.10 -7.40 1.76
N PRO A 50 -8.03 -6.84 0.98
CA PRO A 50 -9.45 -6.91 1.30
C PRO A 50 -10.05 -8.32 1.17
N LEU A 51 -9.38 -9.23 0.45
CA LEU A 51 -9.81 -10.62 0.25
C LEU A 51 -9.09 -11.59 1.20
N GLY A 52 -8.07 -11.11 1.90
CA GLY A 52 -7.28 -11.90 2.83
C GLY A 52 -7.94 -12.16 4.18
N PRO A 53 -7.26 -12.90 5.07
CA PRO A 53 -7.73 -13.12 6.43
C PRO A 53 -7.93 -11.77 7.12
N LYS A 54 -9.01 -11.60 7.88
CA LYS A 54 -9.30 -10.36 8.62
C LYS A 54 -8.61 -10.32 9.98
N GLU A 55 -7.35 -10.75 9.98
CA GLU A 55 -6.49 -10.74 11.16
C GLU A 55 -5.60 -9.50 11.11
N VAL A 56 -5.56 -8.77 12.21
CA VAL A 56 -4.72 -7.57 12.31
C VAL A 56 -3.33 -8.01 12.74
N LEU A 57 -2.37 -7.92 11.82
CA LEU A 57 -0.95 -8.13 12.13
C LEU A 57 -0.30 -6.81 12.53
N GLU A 58 -0.54 -5.75 11.75
CA GLU A 58 0.05 -4.43 12.00
C GLU A 58 -0.83 -3.31 11.45
N TYR A 59 -0.60 -2.07 11.91
CA TYR A 59 -1.18 -0.86 11.33
C TYR A 59 -0.10 -0.01 10.66
N SER A 60 -0.21 0.17 9.35
CA SER A 60 0.59 1.17 8.65
C SER A 60 -0.05 2.54 8.80
N LYS A 61 0.42 3.32 9.79
CA LYS A 61 -0.01 4.71 10.01
C LYS A 61 0.34 5.61 8.82
N LYS A 62 1.48 5.35 8.18
CA LYS A 62 1.98 6.10 7.02
C LYS A 62 1.04 6.04 5.83
N TYR A 63 0.43 4.88 5.59
CA TYR A 63 -0.51 4.68 4.49
C TYR A 63 -1.97 4.56 4.92
N GLY A 64 -2.27 4.59 6.22
CA GLY A 64 -3.62 4.34 6.74
C GLY A 64 -4.12 2.95 6.34
N LEU A 65 -3.30 1.92 6.51
CA LEU A 65 -3.62 0.53 6.16
C LEU A 65 -3.55 -0.41 7.37
N ILE A 66 -4.43 -1.41 7.38
CA ILE A 66 -4.39 -2.55 8.28
C ILE A 66 -3.70 -3.69 7.53
N ILE A 67 -2.55 -4.10 8.02
CA ILE A 67 -1.74 -5.16 7.45
C ILE A 67 -2.27 -6.48 7.98
N ASN A 68 -2.69 -7.33 7.07
CA ASN A 68 -3.30 -8.63 7.33
C ASN A 68 -2.62 -9.77 6.58
N ARG A 69 -1.40 -9.52 6.09
CA ARG A 69 -0.50 -10.47 5.44
C ARG A 69 0.88 -10.34 6.03
N THR A 70 1.56 -11.46 6.19
CA THR A 70 2.92 -11.48 6.70
C THR A 70 3.90 -10.93 5.65
N LYS A 71 5.08 -10.48 6.07
CA LYS A 71 6.13 -10.06 5.12
C LYS A 71 6.50 -11.20 4.18
N ASP A 72 6.62 -12.41 4.70
CA ASP A 72 6.93 -13.61 3.92
C ASP A 72 5.91 -13.86 2.80
N GLU A 73 4.61 -13.72 3.08
CA GLU A 73 3.57 -13.79 2.03
C GLU A 73 3.69 -12.67 0.98
N LEU A 74 4.20 -11.50 1.36
CA LEU A 74 4.32 -10.34 0.49
C LEU A 74 5.61 -10.31 -0.33
N THR A 75 6.70 -10.88 0.18
CA THR A 75 8.04 -10.85 -0.43
C THR A 75 8.63 -12.22 -0.77
N GLY A 76 8.02 -13.33 -0.35
CA GLY A 76 8.58 -14.67 -0.55
C GLY A 76 8.75 -15.06 -2.01
N TRP A 77 8.04 -14.40 -2.94
CA TRP A 77 8.24 -14.56 -4.38
C TRP A 77 9.52 -13.89 -4.90
N MET A 78 10.17 -13.02 -4.12
CA MET A 78 11.43 -12.36 -4.48
C MET A 78 12.67 -13.23 -4.22
N GLU A 79 12.51 -14.36 -3.51
CA GLU A 79 13.61 -15.28 -3.20
C GLU A 79 13.91 -16.28 -4.34
N TYR A 80 13.21 -16.16 -5.48
CA TYR A 80 13.38 -16.95 -6.71
C TYR A 80 13.74 -16.05 -7.90
#